data_AF-A0A2A5BUM2-F1
#
_entry.id   AF-A0A2A5BUM2-F1
#
_cell.length_a   1.000
_cell.length_b   1.000
_cell.length_c   1.000
_cell.angle_alpha   90.00
_cell.angle_beta   90.00
_cell.angle_gamma   90.00
#
_symmetry.space_group_name_H-M   'P 1'
#
loop_
_entity.id
_entity.type
_entity.pdbx_description
1 polymer ?
#
loop_
_entity_poly.entity_id
_entity_poly.type
_entity_poly.pdbx_seq_one_letter_code
_entity_poly.pdbx_strand_id
1 'polypeptide(L)'
;MTLFKCLMLGLVLIIPVAVASEPDNVVAVGLLEEGFVHCTNATQFSRTDQAVAQKQYEMYIATLARAIAISPKVLTENGKLSRQVQQCARVGDDIARLRALPLLEQGLLACKSAKKLAKGDYLSKARIKYKEYRELKNRAIALSNTVQKVGSNSSKIRRCDKFEQGLVAAQTRIDKQEQQALALISLLQRSTDSCRVAQRMAIQSGQSRAKLGATQSMLAYAEEYFQDSLLHTDATDRAIRFPGYSTSKNIKEMTTHYTICKEELVAVISAATQSVVRQEELAEIQIQTRIDQAVALAVSKVMGERVDQQNVAVISENEVSVDSVAIVDVISTVSDATVDKLPVTINRGAEENPVEVTYTNKRLGKRSNGRRVTSDVVQVTKSW
;
A
#
# COMPACT_ATOMS: atom_id res chain seq x y z
N MET A 1 65.34 6.66 26.16
CA MET A 1 66.01 5.38 26.49
C MET A 1 66.30 4.65 25.19
N THR A 2 67.60 4.41 24.96
CA THR A 2 68.24 3.41 24.07
C THR A 2 67.70 3.29 22.64
N LEU A 3 68.23 3.99 21.62
CA LEU A 3 69.54 3.80 20.95
C LEU A 3 69.82 2.34 20.55
N PHE A 4 69.73 2.03 19.27
CA PHE A 4 70.73 1.20 18.59
C PHE A 4 70.88 1.64 17.13
N LYS A 5 72.02 2.25 16.87
CA LYS A 5 72.60 2.67 15.59
C LYS A 5 73.94 1.94 15.52
N CYS A 6 74.48 1.78 14.30
CA CYS A 6 75.84 1.29 13.98
C CYS A 6 75.97 -0.24 13.91
N LEU A 7 76.74 -0.85 13.00
CA LEU A 7 77.64 -0.38 11.94
C LEU A 7 77.90 -1.64 11.05
N MET A 8 77.77 -1.55 9.73
CA MET A 8 78.87 -1.63 8.74
C MET A 8 79.35 -3.02 8.27
N LEU A 9 79.51 -3.04 6.94
CA LEU A 9 80.50 -3.75 6.11
C LEU A 9 80.54 -5.28 6.16
N GLY A 10 80.23 -5.87 5.01
CA GLY A 10 80.64 -7.24 4.69
C GLY A 10 80.37 -7.61 3.23
N LEU A 11 81.42 -7.46 2.41
CA LEU A 11 81.76 -8.32 1.27
C LEU A 11 80.85 -8.31 0.01
N VAL A 12 81.41 -7.76 -1.06
CA VAL A 12 81.03 -8.02 -2.46
C VAL A 12 81.31 -9.49 -2.79
N LEU A 13 80.29 -10.21 -3.25
CA LEU A 13 80.49 -11.40 -4.07
C LEU A 13 79.60 -11.29 -5.31
N ILE A 14 80.30 -11.16 -6.43
CA ILE A 14 79.82 -11.14 -7.80
C ILE A 14 79.01 -12.42 -8.01
N ILE A 15 77.69 -12.31 -8.12
CA ILE A 15 76.87 -13.40 -8.65
C ILE A 15 77.04 -13.37 -10.17
N PRO A 16 77.47 -14.48 -10.80
CA PRO A 16 77.67 -14.52 -12.23
C PRO A 16 76.36 -14.20 -12.95
N VAL A 17 76.42 -13.19 -13.82
CA VAL A 17 75.47 -13.08 -14.93
C VAL A 17 75.77 -14.27 -15.84
N ALA A 18 75.17 -15.41 -15.53
CA ALA A 18 75.04 -16.50 -16.47
C ALA A 18 74.07 -16.02 -17.55
N VAL A 19 74.63 -15.44 -18.62
CA VAL A 19 73.97 -15.34 -19.91
C VAL A 19 73.81 -16.77 -20.44
N ALA A 20 72.81 -17.48 -19.91
CA ALA A 20 72.21 -18.65 -20.53
C ALA A 20 70.82 -18.23 -21.04
N SER A 21 70.73 -17.07 -21.72
CA SER A 21 69.46 -16.47 -22.14
C SER A 21 68.94 -16.96 -23.49
N GLU A 22 69.74 -17.73 -24.25
CA GLU A 22 69.32 -18.26 -25.55
C GLU A 22 68.46 -19.53 -25.48
N PRO A 23 68.79 -20.59 -24.70
CA PRO A 23 68.01 -21.83 -24.76
C PRO A 23 66.59 -21.66 -24.20
N ASP A 24 66.44 -20.93 -23.09
CA ASP A 24 65.12 -20.68 -22.47
C ASP A 24 64.22 -19.81 -23.36
N ASN A 25 64.81 -18.87 -24.09
CA ASN A 25 64.07 -18.03 -25.04
C ASN A 25 63.59 -18.85 -26.25
N VAL A 26 64.44 -19.73 -26.80
CA VAL A 26 64.05 -20.63 -27.90
C VAL A 26 62.92 -21.57 -27.47
N VAL A 27 62.98 -22.13 -26.25
CA VAL A 27 61.92 -22.98 -25.70
C VAL A 27 60.62 -22.19 -25.49
N ALA A 28 60.69 -20.98 -24.93
CA ALA A 28 59.53 -20.12 -24.74
C ALA A 28 58.87 -19.71 -26.07
N VAL A 29 59.68 -19.43 -27.11
CA VAL A 29 59.17 -19.12 -28.45
C VAL A 29 58.46 -20.33 -29.05
N GLY A 30 59.03 -21.54 -28.96
CA GLY A 30 58.38 -22.76 -29.44
C GLY A 30 57.03 -23.03 -28.78
N LEU A 31 56.94 -22.82 -27.46
CA LEU A 31 55.67 -22.94 -26.71
C LEU A 31 54.64 -21.87 -27.13
N LEU A 32 55.07 -20.66 -27.48
CA LEU A 32 54.19 -19.63 -28.02
C LEU A 32 53.64 -20.00 -29.39
N GLU A 33 54.49 -20.56 -30.27
CA GLU A 33 54.07 -21.05 -31.58
C GLU A 33 53.03 -22.17 -31.45
N GLU A 34 53.23 -23.12 -30.54
CA GLU A 34 52.23 -24.14 -30.19
C GLU A 34 50.93 -23.49 -29.66
N GLY A 35 51.05 -22.52 -28.75
CA GLY A 35 49.91 -21.76 -28.25
C GLY A 35 49.11 -21.06 -29.36
N PHE A 36 49.78 -20.51 -30.39
CA PHE A 36 49.09 -19.87 -31.50
C PHE A 36 48.29 -20.83 -32.38
N VAL A 37 48.66 -22.11 -32.44
CA VAL A 37 47.82 -23.14 -33.05
C VAL A 37 46.50 -23.25 -32.30
N HIS A 38 46.53 -23.27 -30.96
CA HIS A 38 45.32 -23.28 -30.13
C HIS A 38 44.47 -22.03 -30.30
N CYS A 39 45.08 -20.84 -30.36
CA CYS A 39 44.35 -19.59 -30.63
C CYS A 39 43.69 -19.58 -32.02
N THR A 40 44.36 -20.11 -33.04
CA THR A 40 43.82 -20.23 -34.39
C THR A 40 42.62 -21.18 -34.41
N ASN A 41 42.75 -22.34 -33.77
CA ASN A 41 41.66 -23.29 -33.61
C ASN A 41 40.48 -22.69 -32.84
N ALA A 42 40.74 -21.96 -31.75
CA ALA A 42 39.72 -21.25 -30.99
C ALA A 42 38.94 -20.26 -31.86
N THR A 43 39.64 -19.54 -32.73
CA THR A 43 39.02 -18.62 -33.70
C THR A 43 38.14 -19.37 -34.70
N GLN A 44 38.62 -20.48 -35.26
CA GLN A 44 37.87 -21.30 -36.21
C GLN A 44 36.59 -21.87 -35.60
N PHE A 45 36.68 -22.43 -34.40
CA PHE A 45 35.53 -23.01 -33.71
C PHE A 45 34.58 -21.98 -33.11
N SER A 46 34.99 -20.72 -32.91
CA SER A 46 34.15 -19.69 -32.28
C SER A 46 32.77 -19.50 -32.93
N ARG A 47 32.65 -19.83 -34.23
CA ARG A 47 31.42 -19.71 -35.02
C ARG A 47 30.56 -20.97 -35.06
N THR A 48 31.14 -22.15 -34.80
CA THR A 48 30.50 -23.45 -35.00
C THR A 48 30.29 -24.21 -33.69
N ASP A 49 31.27 -24.17 -32.79
CA ASP A 49 31.25 -24.86 -31.50
C ASP A 49 31.93 -24.01 -30.42
N GLN A 50 31.11 -23.32 -29.62
CA GLN A 50 31.60 -22.44 -28.55
C GLN A 50 32.25 -23.20 -27.38
N ALA A 51 31.94 -24.49 -27.19
CA ALA A 51 32.56 -25.28 -26.12
C ALA A 51 33.98 -25.65 -26.52
N VAL A 52 34.16 -26.10 -27.77
CA VAL A 52 35.48 -26.40 -28.33
C VAL A 52 36.33 -25.14 -28.45
N ALA A 53 35.76 -24.03 -28.93
CA ALA A 53 36.47 -22.75 -29.05
C ALA A 53 37.07 -22.30 -27.71
N GLN A 54 36.30 -22.40 -26.64
CA GLN A 54 36.78 -22.05 -25.30
C GLN A 54 37.87 -22.99 -24.81
N LYS A 55 37.71 -24.30 -24.98
CA LYS A 55 38.72 -25.27 -24.56
C LYS A 55 40.05 -24.98 -25.25
N GLN A 56 40.02 -24.70 -26.55
CA GLN A 56 41.21 -24.29 -27.32
C GLN A 56 41.79 -22.98 -26.79
N TYR A 57 40.95 -22.00 -26.47
CA TYR A 57 41.43 -20.74 -25.90
C TYR A 57 42.05 -20.90 -24.50
N GLU A 58 41.50 -21.77 -23.65
CA GLU A 58 42.08 -22.10 -22.34
C GLU A 58 43.45 -22.78 -22.47
N MET A 59 43.61 -23.67 -23.46
CA MET A 59 44.92 -24.26 -23.80
C MET A 59 45.93 -23.20 -24.26
N TYR A 60 45.49 -22.22 -25.06
CA TYR A 60 46.31 -21.08 -25.46
C TYR A 60 46.76 -20.25 -24.23
N ILE A 61 45.85 -19.91 -23.32
CA ILE A 61 46.20 -19.15 -22.12
C ILE A 61 47.18 -19.93 -21.23
N ALA A 62 46.99 -21.24 -21.08
CA ALA A 62 47.88 -22.09 -20.29
C ALA A 62 49.27 -22.26 -20.92
N THR A 63 49.37 -22.31 -22.25
CA THR A 63 50.67 -22.35 -22.97
C THR A 63 51.37 -20.99 -22.92
N LEU A 64 50.64 -19.88 -23.10
CA LEU A 64 51.15 -18.52 -22.92
C LEU A 64 51.71 -18.29 -21.52
N ALA A 65 50.97 -18.67 -20.47
CA ALA A 65 51.42 -18.53 -19.10
C ALA A 65 52.72 -19.32 -18.82
N ARG A 66 52.82 -20.53 -19.37
CA ARG A 66 54.04 -21.36 -19.28
C ARG A 66 55.22 -20.71 -20.00
N ALA A 67 55.01 -20.19 -21.22
CA ALA A 67 56.07 -19.51 -21.97
C ALA A 67 56.58 -18.24 -21.25
N ILE A 68 55.68 -17.43 -20.68
CA ILE A 68 56.04 -16.24 -19.89
C ILE A 68 56.80 -16.62 -18.61
N ALA A 69 56.43 -17.73 -17.97
CA ALA A 69 57.13 -18.20 -16.78
C ALA A 69 58.58 -18.65 -17.07
N ILE A 70 58.82 -19.21 -18.27
CA ILE A 70 60.16 -19.64 -18.72
C ILE A 70 61.01 -18.43 -19.13
N SER A 71 60.45 -17.52 -19.94
CA SER A 71 61.15 -16.30 -20.37
C SER A 71 60.25 -15.07 -20.23
N PRO A 72 60.35 -14.31 -19.12
CA PRO A 72 59.48 -13.15 -18.87
C PRO A 72 59.62 -12.03 -19.91
N LYS A 73 60.76 -11.95 -20.61
CA LYS A 73 61.07 -10.91 -21.61
C LYS A 73 60.77 -11.33 -23.05
N VAL A 74 60.28 -12.57 -23.28
CA VAL A 74 60.00 -13.10 -24.63
C VAL A 74 59.08 -12.20 -25.46
N LEU A 75 58.12 -11.52 -24.80
CA LEU A 75 57.18 -10.62 -25.46
C LEU A 75 57.74 -9.21 -25.69
N THR A 76 58.68 -8.76 -24.86
CA THR A 76 59.32 -7.44 -25.01
C THR A 76 60.44 -7.46 -26.05
N GLU A 77 61.12 -8.58 -26.19
CA GLU A 77 62.22 -8.77 -27.13
C GLU A 77 61.72 -9.09 -28.55
N ASN A 78 60.50 -9.63 -28.68
CA ASN A 78 59.90 -9.99 -29.96
C ASN A 78 58.55 -9.29 -30.21
N GLY A 79 58.63 -8.17 -30.92
CA GLY A 79 57.45 -7.37 -31.29
C GLY A 79 56.41 -8.13 -32.14
N LYS A 80 56.81 -9.15 -32.91
CA LYS A 80 55.88 -9.98 -33.69
C LYS A 80 55.02 -10.85 -32.76
N LEU A 81 55.64 -11.53 -31.80
CA LEU A 81 54.94 -12.37 -30.82
C LEU A 81 53.99 -11.52 -29.96
N SER A 82 54.44 -10.33 -29.54
CA SER A 82 53.59 -9.37 -28.81
C SER A 82 52.30 -9.02 -29.56
N ARG A 83 52.40 -8.73 -30.87
CA ARG A 83 51.23 -8.45 -31.72
C ARG A 83 50.31 -9.66 -31.86
N GLN A 84 50.87 -10.87 -32.00
CA GLN A 84 50.07 -12.10 -32.06
C GLN A 84 49.34 -12.38 -30.74
N VAL A 85 49.97 -12.14 -29.59
CA VAL A 85 49.31 -12.22 -28.28
C VAL A 85 48.17 -11.21 -28.17
N GLN A 86 48.37 -9.96 -28.61
CA GLN A 86 47.30 -8.97 -28.66
C GLN A 86 46.15 -9.38 -29.59
N GLN A 87 46.45 -10.00 -30.73
CA GLN A 87 45.42 -10.54 -31.63
C GLN A 87 44.63 -11.67 -30.97
N CYS A 88 45.31 -12.60 -30.31
CA CYS A 88 44.66 -13.71 -29.61
C CYS A 88 43.85 -13.27 -28.40
N ALA A 89 44.26 -12.21 -27.70
CA ALA A 89 43.46 -11.61 -26.64
C ALA A 89 42.07 -11.17 -27.16
N ARG A 90 41.99 -10.64 -28.39
CA ARG A 90 40.71 -10.27 -29.04
C ARG A 90 39.84 -11.50 -29.33
N VAL A 91 40.44 -12.64 -29.65
CA VAL A 91 39.71 -13.90 -29.84
C VAL A 91 39.03 -14.33 -28.53
N GLY A 92 39.73 -14.20 -27.40
CA GLY A 92 39.14 -14.43 -26.08
C GLY A 92 37.95 -13.51 -25.79
N ASP A 93 38.11 -12.22 -26.06
CA ASP A 93 37.03 -11.24 -25.91
C ASP A 93 35.81 -11.57 -26.77
N ASP A 94 36.03 -12.02 -28.01
CA ASP A 94 34.96 -12.38 -28.93
C ASP A 94 34.25 -13.68 -28.50
N ILE A 95 34.98 -14.70 -28.05
CA ILE A 95 34.40 -15.93 -27.47
C ILE A 95 33.56 -15.58 -26.24
N ALA A 96 34.10 -14.75 -25.34
CA ALA A 96 33.39 -14.32 -24.14
C ALA A 96 32.13 -13.51 -24.48
N ARG A 97 32.20 -12.62 -25.48
CA ARG A 97 31.06 -11.84 -25.97
C ARG A 97 29.98 -12.74 -26.56
N LEU A 98 30.35 -13.72 -27.38
CA LEU A 98 29.43 -14.66 -28.01
C LEU A 98 28.65 -15.50 -26.97
N ARG A 99 29.26 -15.79 -25.83
CA ARG A 99 28.60 -16.47 -24.69
C ARG A 99 27.71 -15.53 -23.87
N ALA A 100 28.13 -14.29 -23.72
CA ALA A 100 27.41 -13.29 -22.94
C ALA A 100 26.15 -12.74 -23.65
N LEU A 101 26.17 -12.65 -24.98
CA LEU A 101 25.06 -12.15 -25.78
C LEU A 101 23.72 -12.88 -25.53
N PRO A 102 23.62 -14.22 -25.61
CA PRO A 102 22.34 -14.91 -25.38
C PRO A 102 21.79 -14.68 -23.97
N LEU A 103 22.66 -14.58 -22.95
CA LEU A 103 22.24 -14.24 -21.58
C LEU A 103 21.66 -12.83 -21.52
N LEU A 104 22.32 -11.86 -22.17
CA LEU A 104 21.80 -10.50 -22.22
C LEU A 104 20.46 -10.44 -22.97
N GLU A 105 20.31 -11.15 -24.07
CA GLU A 105 19.06 -11.20 -24.83
C GLU A 105 17.90 -11.79 -24.02
N GLN A 106 18.13 -12.89 -23.31
CA GLN A 106 17.17 -13.45 -22.36
C GLN A 106 16.80 -12.43 -21.28
N GLY A 107 17.80 -11.73 -20.73
CA GLY A 107 17.57 -10.66 -19.76
C GLY A 107 16.70 -9.53 -20.33
N LEU A 108 16.98 -9.08 -21.55
CA LEU A 108 16.20 -8.03 -22.21
C LEU A 108 14.77 -8.48 -22.51
N LEU A 109 14.53 -9.76 -22.82
CA LEU A 109 13.20 -10.34 -22.91
C LEU A 109 12.48 -10.34 -21.55
N ALA A 110 13.18 -10.68 -20.46
CA ALA A 110 12.64 -10.58 -19.11
C ALA A 110 12.25 -9.15 -18.74
N CYS A 111 13.08 -8.15 -19.07
CA CYS A 111 12.74 -6.74 -18.92
C CYS A 111 11.50 -6.35 -19.76
N LYS A 112 11.37 -6.81 -21.00
CA LYS A 112 10.19 -6.56 -21.85
C LYS A 112 8.93 -7.15 -21.21
N SER A 113 9.02 -8.35 -20.65
CA SER A 113 7.92 -8.99 -19.90
C SER A 113 7.58 -8.23 -18.63
N ALA A 114 8.58 -7.77 -17.87
CA ALA A 114 8.39 -6.93 -16.69
C ALA A 114 7.64 -5.63 -17.04
N LYS A 115 8.02 -4.97 -18.15
CA LYS A 115 7.32 -3.77 -18.64
C LYS A 115 5.87 -4.03 -19.01
N LYS A 116 5.55 -5.18 -19.60
CA LYS A 116 4.17 -5.56 -19.90
C LYS A 116 3.36 -5.81 -18.62
N LEU A 117 3.96 -6.52 -17.66
CA LEU A 117 3.32 -6.83 -16.37
C LEU A 117 3.07 -5.58 -15.53
N ALA A 118 4.00 -4.61 -15.56
CA ALA A 118 3.85 -3.34 -14.85
C ALA A 118 2.82 -2.40 -15.46
N LYS A 119 2.39 -2.63 -16.71
CA LYS A 119 1.24 -1.93 -17.30
C LYS A 119 -0.11 -2.51 -16.84
N GLY A 120 -0.10 -3.71 -16.28
CA GLY A 120 -1.28 -4.30 -15.62
C GLY A 120 -1.09 -4.33 -14.11
N ASP A 121 -2.00 -5.02 -13.42
CA ASP A 121 -2.09 -4.99 -11.95
C ASP A 121 -1.13 -5.96 -11.25
N TYR A 122 -0.14 -6.45 -11.99
CA TYR A 122 0.77 -7.50 -11.57
C TYR A 122 2.14 -6.94 -11.22
N LEU A 123 2.19 -5.86 -10.43
CA LEU A 123 3.45 -5.22 -10.06
C LEU A 123 4.42 -6.19 -9.37
N SER A 124 3.90 -7.09 -8.52
CA SER A 124 4.67 -8.17 -7.91
C SER A 124 5.35 -9.07 -8.95
N LYS A 125 4.60 -9.53 -9.96
CA LYS A 125 5.14 -10.34 -11.08
C LYS A 125 6.14 -9.53 -11.91
N ALA A 126 5.88 -8.24 -12.12
CA ALA A 126 6.79 -7.34 -12.84
C ALA A 126 8.14 -7.23 -12.14
N ARG A 127 8.17 -7.13 -10.80
CA ARG A 127 9.41 -7.10 -10.00
C ARG A 127 10.18 -8.40 -10.10
N ILE A 128 9.51 -9.56 -10.07
CA ILE A 128 10.16 -10.86 -10.26
C ILE A 128 10.86 -10.92 -11.62
N LYS A 129 10.16 -10.55 -12.70
CA LYS A 129 10.75 -10.50 -14.05
C LYS A 129 11.85 -9.46 -14.19
N TYR A 130 11.77 -8.35 -13.46
CA TYR A 130 12.85 -7.36 -13.45
C TYR A 130 14.10 -7.85 -12.70
N LYS A 131 13.93 -8.62 -11.62
CA LYS A 131 15.04 -9.27 -10.91
C LYS A 131 15.75 -10.27 -11.82
N GLU A 132 14.99 -11.09 -12.55
CA GLU A 132 15.51 -12.01 -13.57
C GLU A 132 16.34 -11.27 -14.63
N TYR A 133 15.86 -10.11 -15.11
CA TYR A 133 16.64 -9.23 -15.99
C TYR A 133 17.98 -8.81 -15.37
N ARG A 134 17.98 -8.34 -14.11
CA ARG A 134 19.21 -7.88 -13.43
C ARG A 134 20.22 -9.02 -13.28
N GLU A 135 19.77 -10.20 -12.88
CA GLU A 135 20.62 -11.39 -12.74
C GLU A 135 21.26 -11.78 -14.07
N LEU A 136 20.47 -11.89 -15.14
CA LEU A 136 20.96 -12.23 -16.47
C LEU A 136 21.90 -11.16 -17.04
N LYS A 137 21.59 -9.88 -16.85
CA LYS A 137 22.47 -8.76 -17.22
C LYS A 137 23.81 -8.87 -16.52
N ASN A 138 23.81 -9.06 -15.21
CA ASN A 138 25.03 -9.13 -14.41
C ASN A 138 25.89 -10.33 -14.81
N ARG A 139 25.27 -11.50 -15.05
CA ARG A 139 25.96 -12.69 -15.58
C ARG A 139 26.58 -12.42 -16.95
N ALA A 140 25.87 -11.75 -17.85
CA ALA A 140 26.41 -11.40 -19.18
C ALA A 140 27.60 -10.44 -19.07
N ILE A 141 27.52 -9.42 -18.22
CA ILE A 141 28.61 -8.45 -18.01
C ILE A 141 29.82 -9.10 -17.36
N ALA A 142 29.62 -10.02 -16.42
CA ALA A 142 30.69 -10.79 -15.78
C ALA A 142 31.46 -11.67 -16.79
N LEU A 143 30.78 -12.17 -17.82
CA LEU A 143 31.44 -12.89 -18.92
C LEU A 143 32.18 -11.93 -19.86
N SER A 144 31.56 -10.83 -20.29
CA SER A 144 32.24 -9.83 -21.12
C SER A 144 31.65 -8.43 -20.95
N ASN A 145 32.46 -7.50 -20.46
CA ASN A 145 32.10 -6.09 -20.32
C ASN A 145 31.89 -5.38 -21.69
N THR A 146 32.31 -6.00 -22.79
CA THR A 146 32.20 -5.41 -24.13
C THR A 146 30.79 -5.52 -24.70
N VAL A 147 29.97 -6.45 -24.17
CA VAL A 147 28.61 -6.71 -24.63
C VAL A 147 27.70 -5.50 -24.42
N GLN A 148 27.93 -4.75 -23.34
CA GLN A 148 27.22 -3.50 -23.06
C GLN A 148 27.74 -2.29 -23.86
N LYS A 149 28.94 -2.39 -24.46
CA LYS A 149 29.55 -1.30 -25.27
C LYS A 149 28.97 -1.26 -26.69
N VAL A 150 28.36 -2.36 -27.16
CA VAL A 150 27.64 -2.40 -28.44
C VAL A 150 26.44 -1.44 -28.35
N GLY A 151 26.39 -0.42 -29.22
CA GLY A 151 25.44 0.70 -29.08
C GLY A 151 23.96 0.28 -29.00
N SER A 152 23.56 -0.75 -29.76
CA SER A 152 22.20 -1.30 -29.72
C SER A 152 21.87 -1.95 -28.37
N ASN A 153 22.82 -2.67 -27.77
CA ASN A 153 22.68 -3.29 -26.45
C ASN A 153 22.72 -2.25 -25.34
N SER A 154 23.65 -1.30 -25.40
CA SER A 154 23.77 -0.18 -24.46
C SER A 154 22.45 0.58 -24.31
N SER A 155 21.83 0.93 -25.44
CA SER A 155 20.52 1.61 -25.47
C SER A 155 19.41 0.78 -24.84
N LYS A 156 19.35 -0.53 -25.13
CA LYS A 156 18.35 -1.44 -24.54
C LYS A 156 18.55 -1.61 -23.03
N ILE A 157 19.79 -1.79 -22.57
CA ILE A 157 20.15 -1.86 -21.14
C ILE A 157 19.72 -0.58 -20.43
N ARG A 158 20.13 0.60 -20.93
CA ARG A 158 19.77 1.89 -20.32
C ARG A 158 18.26 2.08 -20.17
N ARG A 159 17.47 1.66 -21.17
CA ARG A 159 15.99 1.71 -21.10
C ARG A 159 15.39 0.74 -20.10
N CYS A 160 16.07 -0.35 -19.78
CA CYS A 160 15.66 -1.30 -18.75
C CYS A 160 16.12 -0.87 -17.36
N ASP A 161 17.30 -0.27 -17.24
CA ASP A 161 17.78 0.30 -15.98
C ASP A 161 16.92 1.50 -15.54
N LYS A 162 16.55 2.40 -16.47
CA LYS A 162 15.59 3.49 -16.18
C LYS A 162 14.22 2.97 -15.74
N PHE A 163 13.84 1.75 -16.12
CA PHE A 163 12.56 1.16 -15.73
C PHE A 163 12.52 0.77 -14.24
N GLU A 164 13.66 0.57 -13.57
CA GLU A 164 13.72 0.34 -12.12
C GLU A 164 13.08 1.49 -11.34
N GLN A 165 13.40 2.73 -11.72
CA GLN A 165 12.82 3.93 -11.10
C GLN A 165 11.29 3.97 -11.25
N GLY A 166 10.79 3.53 -12.42
CA GLY A 166 9.36 3.41 -12.67
C GLY A 166 8.70 2.35 -11.80
N LEU A 167 9.34 1.20 -11.61
CA LEU A 167 8.85 0.14 -10.71
C LEU A 167 8.85 0.59 -9.24
N VAL A 168 9.89 1.28 -8.79
CA VAL A 168 9.96 1.80 -7.41
C VAL A 168 8.87 2.84 -7.19
N ALA A 169 8.71 3.80 -8.10
CA ALA A 169 7.66 4.81 -7.99
C ALA A 169 6.25 4.19 -8.01
N ALA A 170 6.02 3.17 -8.85
CA ALA A 170 4.77 2.42 -8.86
C ALA A 170 4.53 1.70 -7.53
N GLN A 171 5.57 1.10 -6.94
CA GLN A 171 5.46 0.44 -5.65
C GLN A 171 5.09 1.42 -4.54
N THR A 172 5.79 2.55 -4.44
CA THR A 172 5.49 3.57 -3.43
C THR A 172 4.05 4.06 -3.53
N ARG A 173 3.52 4.18 -4.75
CA ARG A 173 2.10 4.52 -4.96
C ARG A 173 1.16 3.42 -4.46
N ILE A 174 1.44 2.16 -4.77
CA ILE A 174 0.64 1.03 -4.29
C ILE A 174 0.72 0.93 -2.76
N ASP A 175 1.88 1.09 -2.15
CA ASP A 175 2.04 1.03 -0.69
C ASP A 175 1.23 2.14 -0.01
N LYS A 176 1.29 3.37 -0.54
CA LYS A 176 0.46 4.48 -0.05
C LYS A 176 -1.04 4.17 -0.17
N GLN A 177 -1.44 3.63 -1.32
CA GLN A 177 -2.83 3.24 -1.55
C GLN A 177 -3.27 2.07 -0.64
N GLU A 178 -2.38 1.15 -0.33
CA GLU A 178 -2.65 0.05 0.58
C GLU A 178 -2.84 0.57 2.01
N GLN A 179 -2.03 1.53 2.45
CA GLN A 179 -2.22 2.19 3.75
C GLN A 179 -3.58 2.90 3.82
N GLN A 180 -3.99 3.60 2.76
CA GLN A 180 -5.31 4.22 2.68
C GLN A 180 -6.43 3.18 2.70
N ALA A 181 -6.25 2.04 2.02
CA ALA A 181 -7.20 0.93 2.05
C ALA A 181 -7.32 0.31 3.45
N LEU A 182 -6.23 0.18 4.19
CA LEU A 182 -6.25 -0.32 5.57
C LEU A 182 -6.97 0.64 6.52
N ALA A 183 -6.79 1.95 6.36
CA ALA A 183 -7.54 2.96 7.11
C ALA A 183 -9.06 2.85 6.84
N LEU A 184 -9.44 2.71 5.58
CA LEU A 184 -10.83 2.47 5.17
C LEU A 184 -11.39 1.16 5.78
N ILE A 185 -10.63 0.07 5.71
CA ILE A 185 -11.02 -1.21 6.33
C ILE A 185 -11.26 -1.04 7.83
N SER A 186 -10.42 -0.28 8.55
CA SER A 186 -10.62 -0.03 9.96
C SER A 186 -11.93 0.72 10.24
N LEU A 187 -12.32 1.69 9.41
CA LEU A 187 -13.58 2.42 9.56
C LEU A 187 -14.78 1.51 9.28
N LEU A 188 -14.72 0.74 8.17
CA LEU A 188 -15.77 -0.22 7.82
C LEU A 188 -15.92 -1.34 8.85
N GLN A 189 -14.83 -1.76 9.47
CA GLN A 189 -14.87 -2.75 10.54
C GLN A 189 -15.57 -2.16 11.77
N ARG A 190 -15.24 -0.93 12.18
CA ARG A 190 -15.93 -0.25 13.30
C ARG A 190 -17.42 -0.04 13.01
N SER A 191 -17.78 0.37 11.79
CA SER A 191 -19.19 0.52 11.42
C SER A 191 -19.94 -0.81 11.49
N THR A 192 -19.34 -1.89 10.98
CA THR A 192 -19.90 -3.25 11.03
C THR A 192 -20.04 -3.75 12.46
N ASP A 193 -19.02 -3.56 13.30
CA ASP A 193 -19.03 -3.98 14.70
C ASP A 193 -20.08 -3.21 15.52
N SER A 194 -20.17 -1.88 15.35
CA SER A 194 -21.21 -1.06 15.98
C SER A 194 -22.61 -1.47 15.53
N CYS A 195 -22.79 -1.78 14.24
CA CYS A 195 -24.08 -2.26 13.73
C CYS A 195 -24.47 -3.61 14.36
N ARG A 196 -23.52 -4.55 14.49
CA ARG A 196 -23.74 -5.84 15.17
C ARG A 196 -24.05 -5.69 16.67
N VAL A 197 -23.46 -4.70 17.35
CA VAL A 197 -23.84 -4.39 18.74
C VAL A 197 -25.28 -3.88 18.78
N ALA A 198 -25.63 -2.94 17.90
CA ALA A 198 -26.99 -2.41 17.81
C ALA A 198 -28.01 -3.52 17.48
N GLN A 199 -27.68 -4.47 16.59
CA GLN A 199 -28.51 -5.63 16.27
C GLN A 199 -28.79 -6.51 17.50
N ARG A 200 -27.78 -6.72 18.37
CA ARG A 200 -27.96 -7.46 19.63
C ARG A 200 -28.83 -6.69 20.63
N MET A 201 -28.68 -5.37 20.70
CA MET A 201 -29.50 -4.51 21.57
C MET A 201 -30.96 -4.43 21.09
N ALA A 202 -31.17 -4.52 19.78
CA ALA A 202 -32.48 -4.43 19.15
C ALA A 202 -33.45 -5.55 19.57
N ILE A 203 -32.95 -6.67 20.09
CA ILE A 203 -33.79 -7.74 20.66
C ILE A 203 -34.62 -7.22 21.84
N GLN A 204 -34.12 -6.21 22.57
CA GLN A 204 -34.76 -5.66 23.76
C GLN A 204 -35.26 -4.21 23.57
N SER A 205 -35.10 -3.65 22.37
CA SER A 205 -35.41 -2.23 22.12
C SER A 205 -36.90 -1.91 22.30
N GLY A 206 -37.79 -2.87 22.04
CA GLY A 206 -39.24 -2.71 22.21
C GLY A 206 -39.76 -2.72 23.65
N GLN A 207 -38.90 -2.89 24.66
CA GLN A 207 -39.29 -3.03 26.07
C GLN A 207 -39.35 -1.69 26.83
N SER A 208 -38.62 -0.67 26.37
CA SER A 208 -38.63 0.66 27.00
C SER A 208 -37.99 1.68 26.07
N ARG A 209 -38.36 2.96 26.25
CA ARG A 209 -37.79 4.08 25.51
C ARG A 209 -36.26 4.21 25.67
N ALA A 210 -35.74 3.90 26.86
CA ALA A 210 -34.31 3.92 27.13
C ALA A 210 -33.54 2.88 26.28
N LYS A 211 -34.05 1.65 26.17
CA LYS A 211 -33.43 0.59 25.35
C LYS A 211 -33.52 0.89 23.85
N LEU A 212 -34.65 1.45 23.41
CA LEU A 212 -34.79 1.95 22.04
C LEU A 212 -33.77 3.06 21.73
N GLY A 213 -33.66 4.08 22.60
CA GLY A 213 -32.72 5.18 22.44
C GLY A 213 -31.25 4.72 22.43
N ALA A 214 -30.90 3.75 23.26
CA ALA A 214 -29.56 3.16 23.27
C ALA A 214 -29.25 2.41 21.95
N THR A 215 -30.25 1.71 21.40
CA THR A 215 -30.12 0.99 20.11
C THR A 215 -29.96 1.97 18.95
N GLN A 216 -30.77 3.04 18.93
CA GLN A 216 -30.68 4.12 17.93
C GLN A 216 -29.33 4.85 18.00
N SER A 217 -28.81 5.11 19.20
CA SER A 217 -27.49 5.73 19.39
C SER A 217 -26.37 4.86 18.82
N MET A 218 -26.41 3.54 19.03
CA MET A 218 -25.42 2.63 18.46
C MET A 218 -25.50 2.52 16.92
N LEU A 219 -26.71 2.59 16.35
CA LEU A 219 -26.87 2.68 14.90
C LEU A 219 -26.30 4.01 14.36
N ALA A 220 -26.54 5.13 15.06
CA ALA A 220 -25.98 6.43 14.68
C ALA A 220 -24.44 6.40 14.65
N TYR A 221 -23.78 5.81 15.66
CA TYR A 221 -22.32 5.63 15.64
C TYR A 221 -21.85 4.73 14.47
N ALA A 222 -22.60 3.68 14.15
CA ALA A 222 -22.29 2.84 12.99
C ALA A 222 -22.38 3.62 11.67
N GLU A 223 -23.40 4.48 11.55
CA GLU A 223 -23.58 5.37 10.40
C GLU A 223 -22.47 6.40 10.27
N GLU A 224 -22.06 7.03 11.38
CA GLU A 224 -20.96 8.00 11.41
C GLU A 224 -19.67 7.37 10.86
N TYR A 225 -19.24 6.21 11.38
CA TYR A 225 -18.06 5.52 10.87
C TYR A 225 -18.18 5.13 9.40
N PHE A 226 -19.38 4.77 8.95
CA PHE A 226 -19.61 4.47 7.54
C PHE A 226 -19.54 5.74 6.67
N GLN A 227 -20.08 6.87 7.12
CA GLN A 227 -19.96 8.15 6.39
C GLN A 227 -18.51 8.61 6.30
N ASP A 228 -17.73 8.47 7.39
CA ASP A 228 -16.30 8.73 7.38
C ASP A 228 -15.57 7.83 6.37
N SER A 229 -16.00 6.58 6.23
CA SER A 229 -15.47 5.64 5.24
C SER A 229 -15.66 6.14 3.80
N LEU A 230 -16.74 6.89 3.51
CA LEU A 230 -17.00 7.44 2.18
C LEU A 230 -16.05 8.58 1.81
N LEU A 231 -15.39 9.21 2.79
CA LEU A 231 -14.35 10.21 2.54
C LEU A 231 -13.09 9.58 1.92
N HIS A 232 -12.91 8.26 2.02
CA HIS A 232 -11.80 7.53 1.42
C HIS A 232 -12.08 7.11 -0.04
N THR A 233 -12.53 8.05 -0.86
CA THR A 233 -12.93 7.83 -2.27
C THR A 233 -11.85 7.13 -3.09
N ASP A 234 -10.58 7.54 -2.96
CA ASP A 234 -9.45 6.94 -3.67
C ASP A 234 -9.29 5.43 -3.37
N ALA A 235 -9.48 5.03 -2.11
CA ALA A 235 -9.34 3.64 -1.69
C ALA A 235 -10.52 2.79 -2.20
N THR A 236 -11.73 3.35 -2.19
CA THR A 236 -12.94 2.72 -2.73
C THR A 236 -12.85 2.56 -4.25
N ASP A 237 -12.43 3.60 -4.96
CA ASP A 237 -12.19 3.57 -6.41
C ASP A 237 -11.15 2.51 -6.78
N ARG A 238 -10.07 2.42 -6.01
CA ARG A 238 -9.05 1.38 -6.18
C ARG A 238 -9.64 -0.01 -5.97
N ALA A 239 -10.45 -0.21 -4.94
CA ALA A 239 -11.08 -1.51 -4.66
C ALA A 239 -11.94 -1.98 -5.84
N ILE A 240 -12.65 -1.05 -6.50
CA ILE A 240 -13.45 -1.32 -7.70
C ILE A 240 -12.56 -1.65 -8.91
N ARG A 241 -11.52 -0.84 -9.16
CA ARG A 241 -10.64 -0.99 -10.32
C ARG A 241 -9.77 -2.25 -10.22
N PHE A 242 -9.43 -2.68 -9.01
CA PHE A 242 -8.48 -3.77 -8.77
C PHE A 242 -9.01 -4.83 -7.80
N PRO A 243 -10.03 -5.61 -8.20
CA PRO A 243 -10.67 -6.60 -7.33
C PRO A 243 -9.78 -7.80 -6.97
N GLY A 244 -8.61 -7.93 -7.60
CA GLY A 244 -7.66 -9.00 -7.35
C GLY A 244 -6.91 -8.88 -6.02
N TYR A 245 -6.85 -7.68 -5.42
CA TYR A 245 -6.17 -7.46 -4.14
C TYR A 245 -7.04 -7.90 -2.95
N SER A 246 -6.40 -8.40 -1.89
CA SER A 246 -7.10 -8.82 -0.67
C SER A 246 -7.83 -7.67 0.01
N THR A 247 -7.20 -6.50 0.08
CA THR A 247 -7.81 -5.28 0.64
C THR A 247 -9.05 -4.84 -0.14
N SER A 248 -9.03 -4.91 -1.48
CA SER A 248 -10.20 -4.65 -2.30
C SER A 248 -11.38 -5.59 -2.00
N LYS A 249 -11.10 -6.88 -1.78
CA LYS A 249 -12.12 -7.87 -1.39
C LYS A 249 -12.69 -7.56 -0.01
N ASN A 250 -11.83 -7.27 0.97
CA ASN A 250 -12.26 -6.93 2.33
C ASN A 250 -13.12 -5.67 2.36
N ILE A 251 -12.75 -4.62 1.61
CA ILE A 251 -13.55 -3.39 1.51
C ILE A 251 -14.95 -3.74 0.98
N LYS A 252 -15.03 -4.51 -0.12
CA LYS A 252 -16.30 -4.91 -0.70
C LYS A 252 -17.16 -5.70 0.29
N GLU A 253 -16.58 -6.70 0.94
CA GLU A 253 -17.26 -7.55 1.91
C GLU A 253 -17.79 -6.76 3.11
N MET A 254 -16.95 -5.92 3.72
CA MET A 254 -17.35 -5.12 4.88
C MET A 254 -18.43 -4.10 4.53
N THR A 255 -18.32 -3.44 3.37
CA THR A 255 -19.37 -2.54 2.87
C THR A 255 -20.70 -3.30 2.73
N THR A 256 -20.69 -4.50 2.14
CA THR A 256 -21.91 -5.32 2.00
C THR A 256 -22.47 -5.76 3.36
N HIS A 257 -21.63 -6.20 4.29
CA HIS A 257 -22.08 -6.61 5.63
C HIS A 257 -22.73 -5.45 6.38
N TYR A 258 -22.13 -4.27 6.34
CA TYR A 258 -22.70 -3.09 6.96
C TYR A 258 -24.05 -2.70 6.33
N THR A 259 -24.16 -2.68 5.00
CA THR A 259 -25.42 -2.28 4.34
C THR A 259 -26.58 -3.22 4.69
N ILE A 260 -26.33 -4.53 4.69
CA ILE A 260 -27.33 -5.53 5.10
C ILE A 260 -27.74 -5.31 6.55
N CYS A 261 -26.77 -5.19 7.46
CA CYS A 261 -27.03 -4.99 8.88
C CYS A 261 -27.86 -3.71 9.13
N LYS A 262 -27.52 -2.61 8.44
CA LYS A 262 -28.26 -1.35 8.55
C LYS A 262 -29.72 -1.51 8.10
N GLU A 263 -29.95 -2.11 6.93
CA GLU A 263 -31.30 -2.30 6.38
C GLU A 263 -32.19 -3.13 7.32
N GLU A 264 -31.66 -4.25 7.84
CA GLU A 264 -32.35 -5.08 8.82
C GLU A 264 -32.67 -4.31 10.10
N LEU A 265 -31.69 -3.55 10.61
CA LEU A 265 -31.82 -2.88 11.90
C LEU A 265 -32.81 -1.71 11.85
N VAL A 266 -32.88 -0.97 10.74
CA VAL A 266 -33.87 0.09 10.55
C VAL A 266 -35.30 -0.49 10.61
N ALA A 267 -35.53 -1.65 10.02
CA ALA A 267 -36.81 -2.34 10.11
C ALA A 267 -37.13 -2.75 11.56
N VAL A 268 -36.16 -3.30 12.29
CA VAL A 268 -36.36 -3.68 13.71
C VAL A 268 -36.61 -2.48 14.61
N ILE A 269 -35.87 -1.38 14.43
CA ILE A 269 -36.05 -0.15 15.21
C ILE A 269 -37.44 0.45 14.96
N SER A 270 -37.93 0.45 13.71
CA SER A 270 -39.27 0.96 13.42
C SER A 270 -40.37 0.14 14.10
N ALA A 271 -40.26 -1.20 14.09
CA ALA A 271 -41.18 -2.08 14.81
C ALA A 271 -41.09 -1.91 16.33
N ALA A 272 -39.87 -1.79 16.89
CA ALA A 272 -39.66 -1.55 18.31
C ALA A 272 -40.21 -0.19 18.76
N THR A 273 -40.11 0.84 17.91
CA THR A 273 -40.68 2.16 18.16
C THR A 273 -42.20 2.05 18.33
N GLN A 274 -42.89 1.34 17.43
CA GLN A 274 -44.33 1.10 17.56
C GLN A 274 -44.69 0.32 18.83
N SER A 275 -43.87 -0.65 19.22
CA SER A 275 -44.05 -1.42 20.46
C SER A 275 -43.94 -0.54 21.71
N VAL A 276 -42.92 0.32 21.78
CA VAL A 276 -42.72 1.23 22.93
C VAL A 276 -43.88 2.22 23.03
N VAL A 277 -44.29 2.83 21.92
CA VAL A 277 -45.43 3.77 21.90
C VAL A 277 -46.70 3.07 22.40
N ARG A 278 -47.00 1.86 21.93
CA ARG A 278 -48.16 1.09 22.39
C ARG A 278 -48.08 0.77 23.90
N GLN A 279 -46.90 0.45 24.42
CA GLN A 279 -46.72 0.20 25.86
C GLN A 279 -46.92 1.47 26.69
N GLU A 280 -46.45 2.62 26.22
CA GLU A 280 -46.66 3.91 26.85
C GLU A 280 -48.17 4.27 26.88
N GLU A 281 -48.88 4.11 25.76
CA GLU A 281 -50.33 4.32 25.69
C GLU A 281 -51.11 3.40 26.65
N LEU A 282 -50.75 2.11 26.71
CA LEU A 282 -51.38 1.17 27.64
C LEU A 282 -51.10 1.52 29.11
N ALA A 283 -49.90 2.02 29.42
CA ALA A 283 -49.55 2.46 30.76
C ALA A 283 -50.34 3.71 31.16
N GLU A 284 -50.52 4.67 30.24
CA GLU A 284 -51.36 5.85 30.47
C GLU A 284 -52.82 5.47 30.77
N ILE A 285 -53.39 4.54 29.98
CA ILE A 285 -54.75 4.04 30.21
C ILE A 285 -54.86 3.34 31.59
N GLN A 286 -53.85 2.57 31.99
CA GLN A 286 -53.81 1.92 33.31
C GLN A 286 -53.72 2.92 34.46
N ILE A 287 -52.94 3.99 34.29
CA ILE A 287 -52.86 5.07 35.28
C ILE A 287 -54.21 5.78 35.39
N GLN A 288 -54.83 6.14 34.26
CA GLN A 288 -56.12 6.81 34.24
C GLN A 288 -57.21 5.96 34.90
N THR A 289 -57.30 4.68 34.56
CA THR A 289 -58.28 3.76 35.19
C THR A 289 -58.08 3.60 36.70
N ARG A 290 -56.83 3.60 37.19
CA ARG A 290 -56.56 3.61 38.63
C ARG A 290 -56.99 4.91 39.30
N ILE A 291 -56.79 6.05 38.65
CA ILE A 291 -57.27 7.35 39.13
C ILE A 291 -58.80 7.33 39.20
N ASP A 292 -59.48 6.91 38.13
CA ASP A 292 -60.94 6.85 38.08
C ASP A 292 -61.53 5.92 39.17
N GLN A 293 -60.90 4.76 39.40
CA GLN A 293 -61.27 3.85 40.49
C GLN A 293 -61.05 4.48 41.88
N ALA A 294 -59.93 5.16 42.10
CA ALA A 294 -59.65 5.84 43.36
C ALA A 294 -60.63 6.99 43.62
N VAL A 295 -60.97 7.76 42.58
CA VAL A 295 -61.99 8.81 42.64
C VAL A 295 -63.37 8.21 42.95
N ALA A 296 -63.77 7.13 42.28
CA ALA A 296 -65.05 6.45 42.54
C ALA A 296 -65.15 5.92 43.98
N LEU A 297 -64.07 5.33 44.52
CA LEU A 297 -63.99 4.88 45.92
C LEU A 297 -64.04 6.05 46.91
N ALA A 298 -63.38 7.16 46.61
CA ALA A 298 -63.43 8.35 47.45
C ALA A 298 -64.85 8.96 47.48
N VAL A 299 -65.50 9.05 46.32
CA VAL A 299 -66.89 9.53 46.20
C VAL A 299 -67.86 8.62 46.96
N SER A 300 -67.73 7.30 46.84
CA SER A 300 -68.61 6.36 47.56
C SER A 300 -68.42 6.43 49.08
N LYS A 301 -67.18 6.63 49.56
CA LYS A 301 -66.91 6.84 50.98
C LYS A 301 -67.55 8.11 51.51
N VAL A 302 -67.41 9.24 50.81
CA VAL A 302 -68.04 10.52 51.19
C VAL A 302 -69.57 10.41 51.18
N MET A 303 -70.15 9.72 50.20
CA MET A 303 -71.60 9.52 50.14
C MET A 303 -72.09 8.55 51.24
N GLY A 304 -71.33 7.52 51.59
CA GLY A 304 -71.62 6.63 52.72
C GLY A 304 -71.59 7.37 54.07
N GLU A 305 -70.55 8.19 54.30
CA GLU A 305 -70.45 9.02 55.51
C GLU A 305 -71.58 10.05 55.60
N ARG A 306 -72.08 10.58 54.47
CA ARG A 306 -73.28 11.43 54.44
C ARG A 306 -74.56 10.69 54.81
N VAL A 307 -74.73 9.44 54.38
CA VAL A 307 -75.91 8.63 54.75
C VAL A 307 -75.86 8.23 56.23
N ASP A 308 -74.67 7.95 56.77
CA ASP A 308 -74.50 7.65 58.19
C ASP A 308 -74.71 8.91 59.07
N GLN A 309 -74.32 10.10 58.62
CA GLN A 309 -74.68 11.37 59.28
C GLN A 309 -76.19 11.66 59.19
N GLN A 310 -76.86 11.27 58.10
CA GLN A 310 -78.29 11.49 57.92
C GLN A 310 -79.15 10.50 58.74
N ASN A 311 -78.65 9.31 59.06
CA ASN A 311 -79.30 8.37 60.00
C ASN A 311 -79.05 8.69 61.47
N VAL A 312 -78.02 9.49 61.80
CA VAL A 312 -77.83 10.04 63.16
C VAL A 312 -78.63 11.34 63.37
N ALA A 313 -79.05 12.01 62.30
CA ALA A 313 -79.86 13.24 62.36
C ALA A 313 -81.39 13.00 62.45
N VAL A 314 -81.86 11.82 62.86
CA VAL A 314 -83.29 11.55 63.17
C VAL A 314 -83.60 11.75 64.66
N ILE A 315 -82.61 12.07 65.51
CA ILE A 315 -82.88 12.57 66.86
C ILE A 315 -81.97 13.76 67.12
N SER A 316 -82.52 14.97 66.93
CA SER A 316 -82.29 16.18 67.73
C SER A 316 -82.52 17.40 66.84
N GLU A 317 -83.76 17.87 66.79
CA GLU A 317 -84.04 19.28 66.54
C GLU A 317 -83.46 20.09 67.69
N ASN A 318 -82.51 20.98 67.40
CA ASN A 318 -82.47 22.34 67.96
C ASN A 318 -81.36 23.15 67.26
N GLU A 319 -81.82 24.13 66.48
CA GLU A 319 -81.37 25.52 66.43
C GLU A 319 -79.89 25.87 66.78
N VAL A 320 -79.19 26.54 65.85
CA VAL A 320 -78.82 27.98 65.94
C VAL A 320 -77.69 28.37 64.94
N SER A 321 -77.93 29.54 64.33
CA SER A 321 -77.06 30.59 63.74
C SER A 321 -76.07 30.34 62.58
N VAL A 322 -76.39 31.12 61.54
CA VAL A 322 -75.60 31.68 60.43
C VAL A 322 -74.29 32.36 60.88
N ASP A 323 -73.19 32.14 60.16
CA ASP A 323 -72.36 33.24 59.63
C ASP A 323 -71.53 32.82 58.40
N SER A 324 -70.87 33.80 57.77
CA SER A 324 -70.91 34.04 56.34
C SER A 324 -69.57 33.82 55.58
N VAL A 325 -69.72 33.52 54.27
CA VAL A 325 -68.88 33.92 53.11
C VAL A 325 -67.37 33.57 53.08
N ALA A 326 -66.95 32.77 52.08
CA ALA A 326 -66.02 33.20 51.02
C ALA A 326 -65.95 32.17 49.87
N ILE A 327 -65.98 32.68 48.65
CA ILE A 327 -66.05 31.98 47.36
C ILE A 327 -64.72 32.24 46.62
N VAL A 328 -64.33 31.31 45.73
CA VAL A 328 -63.39 31.43 44.58
C VAL A 328 -61.89 31.42 44.91
N ASP A 329 -61.15 30.39 44.45
CA ASP A 329 -60.39 30.56 43.19
C ASP A 329 -59.92 29.25 42.55
N VAL A 330 -59.91 29.29 41.22
CA VAL A 330 -59.56 28.24 40.26
C VAL A 330 -58.26 28.68 39.57
N ILE A 331 -57.55 27.73 38.95
CA ILE A 331 -56.60 27.89 37.83
C ILE A 331 -55.10 27.95 38.21
N SER A 332 -54.43 26.88 37.78
CA SER A 332 -53.11 26.75 37.12
C SER A 332 -51.96 27.69 37.49
N THR A 333 -50.83 27.08 37.82
CA THR A 333 -49.49 27.54 37.39
C THR A 333 -48.64 26.36 36.92
N VAL A 334 -48.71 26.10 35.62
CA VAL A 334 -47.56 25.66 34.82
C VAL A 334 -46.82 26.95 34.41
N SER A 335 -45.54 27.04 34.71
CA SER A 335 -44.60 28.00 34.12
C SER A 335 -43.24 27.28 34.14
N ASP A 336 -42.79 26.73 33.01
CA ASP A 336 -42.15 27.40 31.88
C ASP A 336 -40.66 27.66 32.11
N ALA A 337 -39.94 27.55 31.00
CA ALA A 337 -38.54 27.36 30.79
C ALA A 337 -37.59 28.35 31.48
N THR A 338 -36.43 27.83 31.90
CA THR A 338 -35.17 28.58 31.90
C THR A 338 -34.28 28.05 30.79
N VAL A 339 -34.33 28.77 29.66
CA VAL A 339 -33.33 28.74 28.59
C VAL A 339 -32.18 29.62 29.04
N ASP A 340 -31.05 29.01 29.41
CA ASP A 340 -29.79 29.74 29.52
C ASP A 340 -29.16 29.84 28.13
N LYS A 341 -29.09 31.07 27.64
CA LYS A 341 -28.34 31.49 26.46
C LYS A 341 -27.21 32.42 26.89
N LEU A 342 -26.05 32.18 26.27
CA LEU A 342 -24.89 33.05 25.99
C LEU A 342 -23.65 32.88 26.90
N PRO A 343 -22.41 33.12 26.37
CA PRO A 343 -22.08 33.72 25.08
C PRO A 343 -21.13 32.90 24.18
N VAL A 344 -21.41 33.01 22.88
CA VAL A 344 -20.45 32.82 21.78
C VAL A 344 -19.41 33.93 21.87
N THR A 345 -18.13 33.56 21.97
CA THR A 345 -17.01 34.48 21.76
C THR A 345 -16.43 34.22 20.38
N ILE A 346 -16.61 35.19 19.49
CA ILE A 346 -15.95 35.30 18.19
C ILE A 346 -14.56 35.88 18.45
N ASN A 347 -13.50 35.12 18.16
CA ASN A 347 -12.17 35.69 17.93
C ASN A 347 -11.77 35.46 16.47
N ARG A 348 -11.79 36.58 15.76
CA ARG A 348 -11.35 36.80 14.39
C ARG A 348 -9.88 37.23 14.47
N GLY A 349 -8.97 36.37 14.02
CA GLY A 349 -7.57 36.71 13.81
C GLY A 349 -7.23 36.47 12.33
N ALA A 350 -7.05 37.56 11.61
CA ALA A 350 -6.59 37.60 10.22
C ALA A 350 -5.12 38.03 10.20
N GLU A 351 -4.31 37.38 9.38
CA GLU A 351 -3.07 37.88 8.74
C GLU A 351 -2.70 36.83 7.68
N GLU A 352 -3.01 37.05 6.40
CA GLU A 352 -2.20 37.77 5.40
C GLU A 352 -0.80 37.15 5.15
N ASN A 353 -0.66 36.43 4.04
CA ASN A 353 0.02 36.98 2.85
C ASN A 353 -0.06 36.02 1.63
N PRO A 354 -0.26 36.54 0.41
CA PRO A 354 -0.34 35.76 -0.82
C PRO A 354 1.04 35.64 -1.51
N VAL A 355 1.34 34.46 -2.06
CA VAL A 355 2.47 34.29 -2.98
C VAL A 355 1.93 34.11 -4.39
N GLU A 356 2.20 35.14 -5.18
CA GLU A 356 2.06 35.28 -6.62
C GLU A 356 3.11 34.44 -7.36
N VAL A 357 2.71 33.52 -8.25
CA VAL A 357 3.56 33.03 -9.35
C VAL A 357 2.73 32.70 -10.60
N THR A 358 2.68 33.69 -11.49
CA THR A 358 2.78 33.65 -12.97
C THR A 358 2.25 32.45 -13.79
N TYR A 359 1.31 32.79 -14.67
CA TYR A 359 0.88 32.02 -15.83
C TYR A 359 1.88 32.13 -16.99
N THR A 360 2.24 31.01 -17.61
CA THR A 360 2.83 31.00 -18.95
C THR A 360 1.90 30.33 -19.95
N ASN A 361 1.48 31.13 -20.94
CA ASN A 361 0.76 30.73 -22.14
C ASN A 361 1.51 29.66 -22.96
N LYS A 362 0.81 28.59 -23.37
CA LYS A 362 1.17 27.81 -24.58
C LYS A 362 -0.07 27.40 -25.39
N ARG A 363 -0.21 28.11 -26.50
CA ARG A 363 -0.78 27.81 -27.83
C ARG A 363 -1.75 26.62 -27.99
N LEU A 364 -2.91 26.98 -28.53
CA LEU A 364 -3.88 26.13 -29.22
C LEU A 364 -3.23 25.22 -30.27
N GLY A 365 -3.70 23.97 -30.30
CA GLY A 365 -3.49 23.01 -31.38
C GLY A 365 -4.68 22.05 -31.50
N LYS A 366 -5.54 22.31 -32.50
CA LYS A 366 -6.54 21.48 -33.19
C LYS A 366 -7.19 20.28 -32.46
N ARG A 367 -8.51 20.42 -32.31
CA ARG A 367 -9.51 19.35 -32.11
C ARG A 367 -9.47 18.31 -33.25
N SER A 368 -9.52 17.03 -32.89
CA SER A 368 -10.17 15.99 -33.70
C SER A 368 -11.11 15.19 -32.79
N ASN A 369 -12.37 15.12 -33.21
CA ASN A 369 -13.46 14.42 -32.54
C ASN A 369 -13.27 12.90 -32.67
N GLY A 370 -13.38 12.20 -31.55
CA GLY A 370 -13.52 10.75 -31.51
C GLY A 370 -13.94 10.30 -30.12
N ARG A 371 -15.24 10.04 -29.92
CA ARG A 371 -15.78 9.36 -28.75
C ARG A 371 -15.04 8.03 -28.57
N ARG A 372 -14.23 7.91 -27.52
CA ARG A 372 -13.80 6.64 -26.94
C ARG A 372 -14.13 6.66 -25.47
N VAL A 373 -14.82 5.60 -25.05
CA VAL A 373 -15.06 5.22 -23.66
C VAL A 373 -13.71 5.23 -22.93
N THR A 374 -13.58 6.11 -21.95
CA THR A 374 -12.43 6.21 -21.05
C THR A 374 -12.51 5.08 -20.04
N SER A 375 -11.84 3.96 -20.34
CA SER A 375 -11.25 3.16 -19.27
C SER A 375 -9.97 3.87 -18.86
N ASP A 376 -9.95 4.41 -17.64
CA ASP A 376 -8.72 4.85 -16.97
C ASP A 376 -7.90 3.62 -16.61
N VAL A 377 -7.33 2.99 -17.64
CA VAL A 377 -6.05 2.29 -17.50
C VAL A 377 -5.08 3.36 -17.04
N VAL A 378 -4.37 3.13 -15.93
CA VAL A 378 -3.22 3.95 -15.52
C VAL A 378 -2.17 3.83 -16.62
N GLN A 379 -2.36 4.60 -17.67
CA GLN A 379 -1.42 4.76 -18.75
C GLN A 379 -0.31 5.63 -18.17
N VAL A 380 0.91 5.09 -18.20
CA VAL A 380 2.11 5.91 -18.24
C VAL A 380 2.04 6.67 -19.58
N THR A 381 1.34 7.81 -19.60
CA THR A 381 1.01 8.61 -20.80
C THR A 381 2.17 9.45 -21.33
N LYS A 382 3.40 9.20 -20.87
CA LYS A 382 4.57 9.68 -21.59
C LYS A 382 5.11 8.53 -22.42
N SER A 383 5.01 8.67 -23.73
CA SER A 383 5.83 7.92 -24.69
C SER A 383 7.29 8.00 -24.26
N TRP A 384 7.92 6.84 -24.02
CA TRP A 384 9.35 6.70 -23.78
C TRP A 384 9.89 5.45 -24.48
#